data_AF-A0A0M0KA85-F1
#
_entry.id   AF-A0A0M0KA85-F1
#
_cell.length_a   1.000
_cell.length_b   1.000
_cell.length_c   1.000
_cell.angle_alpha   90.00
_cell.angle_beta   90.00
_cell.angle_gamma   90.00
#
_symmetry.space_group_name_H-M   'P 1'
#
loop_
_entity.id
_entity.type
_entity.pdbx_description
1 polymer ?
#
loop_
_entity_poly.entity_id
_entity_poly.type
_entity_poly.pdbx_seq_one_letter_code
_entity_poly.pdbx_strand_id
1 'polypeptide(L)'
;MKIPLVEAFRGVGIIKKILFVSHRWEEPGQPDVDGEQLNAIKAYLGTHKDIEWVWFDYSSMPQKVRLIHSDRDWRTPKELAEFDLMLAAITDMYLTARILILLDGSYVSRFWTLTEAWCSMQKATRDGLKPATEDEQRRYTIKCIHNATEKHDGEGLVEKVSEKKPEEMHGILKKPDVNVTNAKDKEAMLPKILEYDSHVKDMYAKMEKHADHDQGAGADGSTSRQDAGTVSAF
;
A
#
# COMPACT_ATOMS: atom_id res chain seq x y z
N MET A 1 -9.75 10.82 -13.37
CA MET A 1 -9.60 11.56 -12.10
C MET A 1 -8.18 11.35 -11.60
N LYS A 2 -7.36 12.40 -11.48
CA LYS A 2 -6.02 12.31 -10.87
C LYS A 2 -6.17 12.71 -9.41
N ILE A 3 -5.80 11.85 -8.47
CA ILE A 3 -5.74 12.20 -7.05
C ILE A 3 -4.28 12.55 -6.75
N PRO A 4 -3.98 13.78 -6.31
CA PRO A 4 -2.63 14.10 -5.83
C PRO A 4 -2.25 13.15 -4.70
N LEU A 5 -1.05 12.56 -4.77
CA LEU A 5 -0.59 11.58 -3.77
C LEU A 5 -0.62 12.14 -2.33
N VAL A 6 -0.39 13.45 -2.16
CA VAL A 6 -0.49 14.10 -0.84
C VAL A 6 -1.93 14.13 -0.29
N GLU A 7 -2.94 14.20 -1.14
CA GLU A 7 -4.34 14.05 -0.70
C GLU A 7 -4.62 12.61 -0.27
N ALA A 8 -4.05 11.63 -1.00
CA ALA A 8 -4.13 10.23 -0.62
C ALA A 8 -3.43 9.98 0.73
N PHE A 9 -2.28 10.61 1.02
CA PHE A 9 -1.60 10.51 2.32
C PHE A 9 -2.45 11.03 3.47
N ARG A 10 -3.35 11.98 3.18
CA ARG A 10 -4.32 12.51 4.15
C ARG A 10 -5.60 11.67 4.22
N GLY A 11 -5.68 10.55 3.50
CA GLY A 11 -6.87 9.71 3.44
C GLY A 11 -8.05 10.36 2.71
N VAL A 12 -7.80 11.33 1.82
CA VAL A 12 -8.84 12.06 1.10
C VAL A 12 -9.14 11.40 -0.25
N GLY A 13 -10.38 11.52 -0.71
CA GLY A 13 -10.80 11.04 -2.04
C GLY A 13 -11.21 9.57 -2.06
N ILE A 14 -10.89 8.86 -3.14
CA ILE A 14 -11.31 7.46 -3.33
C ILE A 14 -10.63 6.51 -2.34
N ILE A 15 -9.43 6.85 -1.87
CA ILE A 15 -8.59 5.94 -1.09
C ILE A 15 -9.25 5.51 0.24
N LYS A 16 -10.09 6.38 0.82
CA LYS A 16 -10.88 6.07 2.03
C LYS A 16 -11.93 4.98 1.83
N LYS A 17 -12.31 4.72 0.58
CA LYS A 17 -13.32 3.73 0.19
C LYS A 17 -12.68 2.42 -0.28
N ILE A 18 -11.36 2.32 -0.30
CA ILE A 18 -10.62 1.12 -0.71
C ILE A 18 -10.03 0.46 0.53
N LEU A 19 -10.32 -0.82 0.70
CA LEU A 19 -9.68 -1.67 1.69
C LEU A 19 -8.52 -2.42 1.05
N PHE A 20 -7.33 -2.26 1.58
CA PHE A 20 -6.17 -3.06 1.21
C PHE A 20 -6.04 -4.22 2.17
N VAL A 21 -5.82 -5.41 1.63
CA VAL A 21 -5.64 -6.62 2.44
C VAL A 21 -4.17 -6.99 2.44
N SER A 22 -3.54 -6.83 3.59
CA SER A 22 -2.19 -7.34 3.82
C SER A 22 -2.27 -8.75 4.36
N HIS A 23 -1.68 -9.70 3.64
CA HIS A 23 -1.83 -11.12 3.93
C HIS A 23 -0.63 -11.92 3.41
N ARG A 24 -0.51 -13.16 3.88
CA ARG A 24 0.44 -14.11 3.33
C ARG A 24 -0.24 -14.93 2.25
N TRP A 25 0.48 -15.23 1.17
CA TRP A 25 0.09 -16.35 0.31
C TRP A 25 0.38 -17.67 1.03
N GLU A 26 -0.67 -18.42 1.33
CA GLU A 26 -0.57 -19.67 2.07
C GLU A 26 0.26 -20.71 1.33
N GLU A 27 -0.01 -20.84 0.03
CA GLU A 27 0.71 -21.70 -0.92
C GLU A 27 1.09 -20.98 -2.23
N PRO A 28 2.07 -21.50 -2.98
CA PRO A 28 2.42 -20.95 -4.29
C PRO A 28 1.23 -20.95 -5.26
N GLY A 29 0.71 -19.76 -5.59
CA GLY A 29 -0.42 -19.59 -6.49
C GLY A 29 -1.80 -19.79 -5.85
N GLN A 30 -1.87 -20.06 -4.55
CA GLN A 30 -3.10 -20.20 -3.78
C GLN A 30 -2.96 -19.39 -2.48
N PRO A 31 -3.44 -18.13 -2.47
CA PRO A 31 -3.23 -17.26 -1.31
C PRO A 31 -4.09 -17.67 -0.09
N ASP A 32 -5.27 -18.25 -0.32
CA ASP A 32 -6.28 -18.60 0.67
C ASP A 32 -6.76 -20.04 0.38
N VAL A 33 -6.17 -21.02 1.06
CA VAL A 33 -6.33 -22.45 0.72
C VAL A 33 -7.67 -23.00 1.19
N ASP A 34 -8.10 -22.61 2.39
CA ASP A 34 -9.32 -23.08 3.04
C ASP A 34 -10.44 -22.03 3.10
N GLY A 35 -10.18 -20.80 2.65
CA GLY A 35 -11.18 -19.73 2.60
C GLY A 35 -11.23 -18.86 3.86
N GLU A 36 -10.35 -19.09 4.84
CA GLU A 36 -10.31 -18.31 6.09
C GLU A 36 -10.02 -16.82 5.84
N GLN A 37 -9.19 -16.49 4.86
CA GLN A 37 -8.91 -15.09 4.52
C GLN A 37 -10.15 -14.41 3.95
N LEU A 38 -10.83 -15.06 2.99
CA LEU A 38 -12.08 -14.55 2.43
C LEU A 38 -13.17 -14.38 3.50
N ASN A 39 -13.27 -15.33 4.44
CA ASN A 39 -14.21 -15.25 5.55
C ASN A 39 -13.91 -14.04 6.45
N ALA A 40 -12.64 -13.81 6.79
CA ALA A 40 -12.21 -12.65 7.58
C ALA A 40 -12.51 -11.31 6.87
N ILE A 41 -12.24 -11.22 5.56
CA ILE A 41 -12.56 -10.04 4.74
C ILE A 41 -14.07 -9.78 4.74
N LYS A 42 -14.89 -10.82 4.49
CA LYS A 42 -16.36 -10.69 4.51
C LYS A 42 -16.88 -10.22 5.86
N ALA A 43 -16.35 -10.75 6.96
CA ALA A 43 -16.73 -10.33 8.30
C ALA A 43 -16.41 -8.84 8.54
N TYR A 44 -15.23 -8.39 8.11
CA TYR A 44 -14.81 -6.99 8.21
C TYR A 44 -15.72 -6.05 7.38
N LEU A 45 -16.02 -6.41 6.13
CA LEU A 45 -16.96 -5.66 5.27
C LEU A 45 -18.41 -5.72 5.80
N GLY A 46 -18.71 -6.70 6.65
CA GLY A 46 -19.96 -6.80 7.40
C GLY A 46 -20.25 -5.55 8.23
N THR A 47 -19.22 -4.96 8.84
CA THR A 47 -19.32 -3.80 9.74
C THR A 47 -18.84 -2.48 9.12
N HIS A 48 -18.15 -2.51 7.97
CA HIS A 48 -17.59 -1.34 7.29
C HIS A 48 -18.26 -1.10 5.94
N LYS A 49 -19.47 -0.53 5.95
CA LYS A 49 -20.28 -0.30 4.74
C LYS A 49 -19.84 0.88 3.88
N ASP A 50 -18.89 1.68 4.37
CA ASP A 50 -18.28 2.80 3.65
C ASP A 50 -17.22 2.35 2.61
N ILE A 51 -16.81 1.08 2.68
CA ILE A 51 -15.86 0.47 1.75
C ILE A 51 -16.59 0.03 0.48
N GLU A 52 -16.08 0.46 -0.68
CA GLU A 52 -16.63 0.14 -1.99
C GLU A 52 -15.73 -0.84 -2.77
N TRP A 53 -14.42 -0.84 -2.51
CA TRP A 53 -13.45 -1.63 -3.25
C TRP A 53 -12.52 -2.38 -2.30
N VAL A 54 -12.13 -3.59 -2.70
CA VAL A 54 -11.11 -4.38 -2.00
C VAL A 54 -9.94 -4.57 -2.93
N TRP A 55 -8.76 -4.15 -2.47
CA TRP A 55 -7.49 -4.51 -3.05
C TRP A 55 -6.98 -5.78 -2.38
N PHE A 56 -6.92 -6.85 -3.16
CA PHE A 56 -6.36 -8.13 -2.80
C PHE A 56 -5.33 -8.50 -3.88
N ASP A 57 -4.04 -8.53 -3.52
CA ASP A 57 -2.92 -8.54 -4.49
C ASP A 57 -3.07 -9.61 -5.59
N TYR A 58 -3.52 -10.81 -5.23
CA TYR A 58 -3.67 -11.95 -6.12
C TYR A 58 -4.70 -11.68 -7.23
N SER A 59 -5.80 -11.02 -6.86
CA SER A 59 -6.91 -10.74 -7.78
C SER A 59 -6.79 -9.35 -8.42
N SER A 60 -5.93 -8.48 -7.89
CA SER A 60 -5.84 -7.09 -8.33
C SER A 60 -4.65 -6.86 -9.26
N MET A 61 -3.56 -7.62 -9.12
CA MET A 61 -2.34 -7.49 -9.92
C MET A 61 -2.18 -8.65 -10.92
N PRO A 62 -1.52 -8.43 -12.07
CA PRO A 62 -1.12 -9.52 -12.96
C PRO A 62 -0.08 -10.42 -12.29
N GLN A 63 -0.54 -11.52 -11.69
CA GLN A 63 0.31 -12.47 -11.00
C GLN A 63 0.92 -13.51 -11.93
N LYS A 64 2.12 -13.97 -11.55
CA LYS A 64 2.70 -15.16 -12.19
C LYS A 64 1.92 -16.40 -11.73
N VAL A 65 1.01 -16.88 -12.56
CA VAL A 65 0.29 -18.14 -12.29
C VAL A 65 1.28 -19.29 -12.45
N ARG A 66 1.62 -19.95 -11.34
CA ARG A 66 2.35 -21.22 -11.37
C ARG A 66 1.38 -22.32 -11.77
N LEU A 67 1.28 -22.59 -13.06
CA LEU A 67 0.67 -23.83 -13.53
C LEU A 67 1.60 -25.00 -13.18
N ILE A 68 1.00 -26.09 -12.74
CA ILE A 68 1.68 -27.30 -12.28
C ILE A 68 2.73 -27.70 -13.34
N HIS A 69 4.01 -27.73 -12.95
CA HIS A 69 5.18 -28.09 -13.77
C HIS A 69 5.74 -27.06 -14.77
N SER A 70 5.47 -25.75 -14.62
CA SER A 70 6.20 -24.74 -15.40
C SER A 70 6.61 -23.52 -14.59
N ASP A 71 7.90 -23.20 -14.63
CA ASP A 71 8.44 -21.91 -14.16
C ASP A 71 8.25 -20.79 -15.21
N ARG A 72 7.59 -21.07 -16.34
CA ARG A 72 7.33 -20.09 -17.38
C ARG A 72 6.42 -18.99 -16.85
N ASP A 73 6.82 -17.75 -17.07
CA ASP A 73 5.95 -16.60 -16.86
C ASP A 73 5.05 -16.44 -18.10
N TRP A 74 3.75 -16.50 -17.87
CA TRP A 74 2.73 -16.42 -18.92
C TRP A 74 2.15 -15.02 -19.08
N ARG A 75 2.58 -14.07 -18.25
CA ARG A 75 2.19 -12.67 -18.38
C ARG A 75 2.67 -12.11 -19.70
N THR A 76 1.77 -11.48 -20.42
CA THR A 76 2.05 -10.70 -21.62
C THR A 76 2.98 -9.53 -21.29
N PRO A 77 3.68 -8.94 -22.28
CA PRO A 77 4.48 -7.74 -22.05
C PRO A 77 3.69 -6.59 -21.40
N LYS A 78 2.40 -6.47 -21.70
CA LYS A 78 1.51 -5.47 -21.09
C LYS A 78 1.26 -5.76 -19.61
N GLU A 79 0.96 -7.01 -19.27
CA GLU A 79 0.74 -7.43 -17.87
C GLU A 79 2.01 -7.31 -17.04
N LEU A 80 3.19 -7.55 -17.62
CA LEU A 80 4.47 -7.31 -16.96
C LEU A 80 4.67 -5.82 -16.66
N ALA A 81 4.41 -4.94 -17.64
CA ALA A 81 4.51 -3.50 -17.44
C ALA A 81 3.49 -2.99 -16.40
N GLU A 82 2.28 -3.54 -16.39
CA GLU A 82 1.25 -3.23 -15.39
C GLU A 82 1.68 -3.71 -14.00
N PHE A 83 2.19 -4.94 -13.87
CA PHE A 83 2.75 -5.45 -12.62
C PHE A 83 3.89 -4.57 -12.09
N ASP A 84 4.84 -4.19 -12.95
CA ASP A 84 5.98 -3.34 -12.57
C ASP A 84 5.52 -1.95 -12.10
N LEU A 85 4.53 -1.36 -12.78
CA LEU A 85 3.92 -0.09 -12.39
C LEU A 85 3.27 -0.19 -11.01
N MET A 86 2.49 -1.25 -10.77
CA MET A 86 1.80 -1.48 -9.51
C MET A 86 2.80 -1.74 -8.38
N LEU A 87 3.84 -2.54 -8.64
CA LEU A 87 4.93 -2.81 -7.71
C LEU A 87 5.70 -1.54 -7.34
N ALA A 88 5.88 -0.61 -8.27
CA ALA A 88 6.52 0.67 -8.00
C ALA A 88 5.66 1.58 -7.10
N ALA A 89 4.33 1.46 -7.16
CA ALA A 89 3.38 2.28 -6.40
C ALA A 89 2.90 1.63 -5.09
N ILE A 90 3.15 0.34 -4.88
CA ILE A 90 2.48 -0.45 -3.85
C ILE A 90 2.70 0.10 -2.44
N THR A 91 3.91 0.56 -2.12
CA THR A 91 4.21 1.14 -0.80
C THR A 91 3.44 2.44 -0.57
N ASP A 92 3.31 3.31 -1.57
CA ASP A 92 2.46 4.50 -1.48
C ASP A 92 1.00 4.12 -1.20
N MET A 93 0.52 3.00 -1.76
CA MET A 93 -0.83 2.52 -1.48
C MET A 93 -0.99 2.08 -0.02
N TYR A 94 -0.04 1.32 0.54
CA TYR A 94 -0.07 0.93 1.96
C TYR A 94 0.14 2.11 2.94
N LEU A 95 0.80 3.18 2.49
CA LEU A 95 0.94 4.44 3.24
C LEU A 95 -0.32 5.33 3.22
N THR A 96 -1.30 5.05 2.35
CA THR A 96 -2.45 5.94 2.11
C THR A 96 -3.80 5.28 2.43
N ALA A 97 -3.95 3.98 2.19
CA ALA A 97 -5.23 3.29 2.29
C ALA A 97 -5.67 2.92 3.71
N ARG A 98 -6.88 2.38 3.83
CA ARG A 98 -7.27 1.57 4.99
C ARG A 98 -6.79 0.14 4.78
N ILE A 99 -6.20 -0.48 5.79
CA ILE A 99 -5.55 -1.79 5.69
C ILE A 99 -6.20 -2.78 6.65
N LEU A 100 -6.60 -3.93 6.15
CA LEU A 100 -6.89 -5.11 6.96
C LEU A 100 -5.67 -6.03 6.90
N ILE A 101 -5.03 -6.24 8.04
CA ILE A 101 -3.93 -7.19 8.20
C ILE A 101 -4.53 -8.53 8.61
N LEU A 102 -4.43 -9.53 7.73
CA LEU A 102 -4.79 -10.91 8.03
C LEU A 102 -3.57 -11.62 8.59
N LEU A 103 -3.53 -11.72 9.91
CA LEU A 103 -2.36 -12.17 10.64
C LEU A 103 -2.43 -13.68 10.89
N ASP A 104 -1.59 -14.45 10.21
CA ASP A 104 -1.33 -15.85 10.52
C ASP A 104 -0.01 -16.02 11.30
N GLY A 105 0.25 -17.21 11.85
CA GLY A 105 1.46 -17.47 12.64
C GLY A 105 2.78 -17.40 11.84
N SER A 106 2.73 -17.31 10.50
CA SER A 106 3.90 -17.20 9.63
C SER A 106 4.07 -15.79 9.04
N TYR A 107 3.14 -14.88 9.30
CA TYR A 107 3.09 -13.55 8.69
C TYR A 107 4.37 -12.76 8.93
N VAL A 108 4.87 -12.73 10.17
CA VAL A 108 6.07 -11.97 10.57
C VAL A 108 7.39 -12.53 10.03
N SER A 109 7.33 -13.64 9.28
CA SER A 109 8.47 -14.27 8.62
C SER A 109 8.61 -13.89 7.14
N ARG A 110 7.71 -13.05 6.59
CA ARG A 110 7.72 -12.70 5.16
C ARG A 110 8.10 -11.23 4.96
N PHE A 111 8.81 -10.95 3.87
CA PHE A 111 9.28 -9.62 3.53
C PHE A 111 8.11 -8.66 3.30
N TRP A 112 7.20 -9.01 2.37
CA TRP A 112 6.09 -8.14 1.98
C TRP A 112 5.13 -7.85 3.12
N THR A 113 4.70 -8.88 3.86
CA THR A 113 3.80 -8.73 5.01
C THR A 113 4.36 -7.77 6.08
N LEU A 114 5.67 -7.83 6.35
CA LEU A 114 6.34 -6.91 7.28
C LEU A 114 6.44 -5.49 6.72
N THR A 115 6.79 -5.33 5.44
CA THR A 115 6.82 -4.04 4.77
C THR A 115 5.44 -3.38 4.76
N GLU A 116 4.40 -4.13 4.41
CA GLU A 116 3.02 -3.68 4.34
C GLU A 116 2.48 -3.29 5.72
N ALA A 117 2.72 -4.14 6.73
CA ALA A 117 2.36 -3.84 8.12
C ALA A 117 3.06 -2.55 8.60
N TRP A 118 4.37 -2.43 8.39
CA TRP A 118 5.12 -1.23 8.75
C TRP A 118 4.52 0.02 8.09
N CYS A 119 4.31 0.02 6.76
CA CYS A 119 3.72 1.15 6.04
C CYS A 119 2.33 1.50 6.55
N SER A 120 1.50 0.51 6.86
CA SER A 120 0.14 0.73 7.39
C SER A 120 0.12 1.39 8.77
N MET A 121 1.19 1.17 9.55
CA MET A 121 1.40 1.73 10.88
C MET A 121 2.17 3.06 10.86
N GLN A 122 2.60 3.53 9.68
CA GLN A 122 3.16 4.85 9.51
C GLN A 122 2.10 5.87 9.06
N LYS A 123 2.37 7.11 9.39
CA LYS A 123 1.69 8.30 8.90
C LYS A 123 2.67 9.13 8.08
N ALA A 124 2.30 9.39 6.84
CA ALA A 124 3.02 10.34 6.00
C ALA A 124 2.72 11.78 6.45
N THR A 125 3.77 12.56 6.64
CA THR A 125 3.69 13.97 7.06
C THR A 125 4.64 14.83 6.23
N ARG A 126 4.52 16.15 6.35
CA ARG A 126 5.46 17.09 5.71
C ARG A 126 6.91 16.87 6.15
N ASP A 127 7.10 16.39 7.39
CA ASP A 127 8.42 16.11 7.96
C ASP A 127 8.88 14.67 7.70
N GLY A 128 8.17 13.90 6.85
CA GLY A 128 8.46 12.50 6.59
C GLY A 128 7.52 11.53 7.31
N LEU A 129 7.99 10.29 7.48
CA LEU A 129 7.23 9.21 8.10
C LEU A 129 7.28 9.32 9.63
N LYS A 130 6.12 9.21 10.27
CA LYS A 130 5.99 9.13 11.72
C LYS A 130 5.11 7.94 12.10
N PRO A 131 5.36 7.26 13.23
CA PRO A 131 4.45 6.23 13.73
C PRO A 131 3.03 6.77 13.91
N ALA A 132 2.02 6.00 13.52
CA ALA A 132 0.61 6.33 13.71
C ALA A 132 0.12 5.85 15.09
N THR A 133 0.59 6.49 16.16
CA THR A 133 0.32 6.08 17.55
C THR A 133 -1.08 6.44 18.03
N GLU A 134 -1.67 7.50 17.50
CA GLU A 134 -3.00 7.97 17.89
C GLU A 134 -4.10 7.19 17.18
N ASP A 135 -5.15 6.80 17.90
CA ASP A 135 -6.28 6.00 17.41
C ASP A 135 -6.92 6.59 16.15
N GLU A 136 -7.11 7.90 16.12
CA GLU A 136 -7.70 8.62 14.99
C GLU A 136 -6.81 8.59 13.73
N GLN A 137 -5.53 8.25 13.88
CA GLN A 137 -4.55 8.16 12.80
C GLN A 137 -4.34 6.72 12.33
N ARG A 138 -4.81 5.72 13.09
CA ARG A 138 -4.65 4.31 12.75
C ARG A 138 -5.51 3.96 11.54
N ARG A 139 -4.82 3.56 10.46
CA ARG A 139 -5.45 3.12 9.20
C ARG A 139 -5.53 1.60 9.08
N TYR A 140 -5.00 0.86 10.04
CA TYR A 140 -4.92 -0.59 10.01
C TYR A 140 -5.89 -1.24 11.01
N THR A 141 -6.33 -2.44 10.69
CA THR A 141 -6.99 -3.36 11.61
C THR A 141 -6.28 -4.70 11.52
N ILE A 142 -5.88 -5.27 12.65
CA ILE A 142 -5.33 -6.63 12.71
C ILE A 142 -6.49 -7.59 12.93
N LYS A 143 -6.52 -8.65 12.13
CA LYS A 143 -7.42 -9.77 12.32
C LYS A 143 -6.58 -11.04 12.34
N CYS A 144 -6.41 -11.61 13.53
CA CYS A 144 -5.79 -12.93 13.64
C CYS A 144 -6.66 -13.99 12.96
N ILE A 145 -6.01 -14.84 12.16
CA ILE A 145 -6.57 -15.98 11.45
C ILE A 145 -5.74 -17.24 11.76
N HIS A 146 -6.27 -18.41 11.40
CA HIS A 146 -5.61 -19.69 11.66
C HIS A 146 -5.25 -19.85 13.15
N ASN A 147 -3.97 -20.08 13.45
CA ASN A 147 -3.46 -20.29 14.80
C ASN A 147 -2.94 -19.01 15.47
N ALA A 148 -3.01 -17.85 14.79
CA ALA A 148 -2.53 -16.61 15.37
C ALA A 148 -3.46 -16.10 16.47
N THR A 149 -2.89 -15.38 17.43
CA THR A 149 -3.60 -14.82 18.57
C THR A 149 -3.28 -13.33 18.71
N GLU A 150 -4.25 -12.55 19.16
CA GLU A 150 -4.07 -11.10 19.33
C GLU A 150 -2.93 -10.81 20.32
N LYS A 151 -2.88 -11.55 21.43
CA LYS A 151 -1.90 -11.33 22.52
C LYS A 151 -0.45 -11.60 22.12
N HIS A 152 -0.19 -12.67 21.37
CA HIS A 152 1.19 -13.05 21.05
C HIS A 152 1.61 -12.54 19.68
N ASP A 153 0.74 -12.69 18.67
CA ASP A 153 1.08 -12.37 17.30
C ASP A 153 0.71 -10.93 16.97
N GLY A 154 -0.49 -10.48 17.36
CA GLY A 154 -0.99 -9.13 17.08
C GLY A 154 -0.16 -8.05 17.75
N GLU A 155 -0.06 -8.11 19.09
CA GLU A 155 0.80 -7.21 19.88
C GLU A 155 2.26 -7.31 19.45
N GLY A 156 2.76 -8.53 19.22
CA GLY A 156 4.14 -8.77 18.77
C GLY A 156 4.45 -8.16 17.40
N LEU A 157 3.50 -8.18 16.45
CA LEU A 157 3.66 -7.49 15.16
C LEU A 157 3.77 -5.98 15.37
N VAL A 158 2.88 -5.39 16.18
CA VAL A 158 2.89 -3.95 16.45
C VAL A 158 4.20 -3.53 17.09
N GLU A 159 4.67 -4.23 18.12
CA GLU A 159 5.97 -3.97 18.77
C GLU A 159 7.12 -4.06 17.76
N LYS A 160 7.07 -5.05 16.86
CA LYS A 160 8.14 -5.31 15.89
C LYS A 160 8.30 -4.19 14.86
N VAL A 161 7.20 -3.60 14.39
CA VAL A 161 7.24 -2.71 13.22
C VAL A 161 6.75 -1.27 13.46
N SER A 162 5.78 -1.03 14.35
CA SER A 162 5.02 0.23 14.37
C SER A 162 5.88 1.50 14.55
N GLU A 163 6.88 1.45 15.42
CA GLU A 163 7.74 2.60 15.75
C GLU A 163 9.06 2.64 14.97
N LYS A 164 9.29 1.68 14.06
CA LYS A 164 10.57 1.54 13.37
C LYS A 164 10.76 2.63 12.34
N LYS A 165 11.93 3.28 12.38
CA LYS A 165 12.39 4.15 11.30
C LYS A 165 12.78 3.31 10.06
N PRO A 166 12.84 3.92 8.87
CA PRO A 166 13.29 3.26 7.65
C PRO A 166 14.56 2.40 7.81
N GLU A 167 15.58 2.91 8.50
CA GLU A 167 16.86 2.21 8.68
C GLU A 167 16.72 0.96 9.57
N GLU A 168 15.92 1.06 10.62
CA GLU A 168 15.62 -0.04 11.52
C GLU A 168 14.79 -1.11 10.82
N MET A 169 13.76 -0.68 10.07
CA MET A 169 12.92 -1.59 9.30
C MET A 169 13.72 -2.29 8.20
N HIS A 170 14.58 -1.57 7.49
CA HIS A 170 15.54 -2.16 6.56
C HIS A 170 16.42 -3.21 7.25
N GLY A 171 16.92 -2.89 8.46
CA GLY A 171 17.71 -3.81 9.28
C GLY A 171 16.97 -5.11 9.64
N ILE A 172 15.67 -5.03 9.95
CA ILE A 172 14.79 -6.18 10.20
C ILE A 172 14.58 -6.98 8.90
N LEU A 173 14.17 -6.31 7.83
CA LEU A 173 13.83 -6.95 6.56
C LEU A 173 15.02 -7.69 5.93
N LYS A 174 16.25 -7.21 6.15
CA LYS A 174 17.47 -7.84 5.65
C LYS A 174 17.81 -9.17 6.33
N LYS A 175 17.24 -9.47 7.50
CA LYS A 175 17.60 -10.68 8.27
C LYS A 175 17.28 -11.98 7.51
N PRO A 176 18.03 -13.06 7.77
CA PRO A 176 17.90 -14.33 7.05
C PRO A 176 16.58 -15.07 7.32
N ASP A 177 15.94 -14.82 8.46
CA ASP A 177 14.63 -15.37 8.84
C ASP A 177 13.44 -14.63 8.20
N VAL A 178 13.69 -13.54 7.47
CA VAL A 178 12.69 -12.84 6.67
C VAL A 178 12.71 -13.37 5.23
N ASN A 179 11.78 -14.28 4.96
CA ASN A 179 11.63 -14.99 3.70
C ASN A 179 10.93 -14.13 2.63
N VAL A 180 11.18 -14.44 1.36
CA VAL A 180 10.46 -13.85 0.23
C VAL A 180 10.17 -14.94 -0.81
N THR A 181 9.02 -14.86 -1.47
CA THR A 181 8.63 -15.81 -2.53
C THR A 181 9.49 -15.63 -3.79
N ASN A 182 9.96 -14.40 -4.05
CA ASN A 182 10.85 -14.03 -5.12
C ASN A 182 12.03 -13.20 -4.57
N ALA A 183 13.25 -13.77 -4.61
CA ALA A 183 14.46 -13.10 -4.10
C ALA A 183 14.70 -11.73 -4.75
N LYS A 184 14.34 -11.58 -6.03
CA LYS A 184 14.50 -10.32 -6.77
C LYS A 184 13.65 -9.19 -6.21
N ASP A 185 12.47 -9.50 -5.67
CA ASP A 185 11.61 -8.49 -5.05
C ASP A 185 12.32 -7.89 -3.84
N LYS A 186 12.88 -8.76 -2.99
CA LYS A 186 13.63 -8.32 -1.80
C LYS A 186 14.87 -7.51 -2.21
N GLU A 187 15.61 -7.92 -3.23
CA GLU A 187 16.76 -7.16 -3.74
C GLU A 187 16.37 -5.78 -4.27
N ALA A 188 15.26 -5.68 -5.01
CA ALA A 188 14.80 -4.44 -5.62
C ALA A 188 14.14 -3.48 -4.63
N MET A 189 13.41 -4.01 -3.63
CA MET A 189 12.57 -3.22 -2.74
C MET A 189 13.26 -2.87 -1.43
N LEU A 190 14.22 -3.68 -0.97
CA LEU A 190 14.92 -3.40 0.28
C LEU A 190 15.63 -2.03 0.26
N PRO A 191 16.35 -1.60 -0.80
CA PRO A 191 16.95 -0.26 -0.84
C PRO A 191 15.89 0.86 -0.77
N LYS A 192 14.73 0.68 -1.40
CA LYS A 192 13.65 1.68 -1.40
C LYS A 192 13.08 1.97 -0.02
N ILE A 193 13.17 1.00 0.91
CA ILE A 193 12.74 1.21 2.30
C ILE A 193 13.42 2.45 2.90
N LEU A 194 14.72 2.65 2.60
CA LEU A 194 15.51 3.78 3.09
C LEU A 194 15.11 5.12 2.46
N GLU A 195 14.46 5.09 1.29
CA GLU A 195 14.12 6.29 0.51
C GLU A 195 12.72 6.81 0.83
N TYR A 196 11.87 6.03 1.52
CA TYR A 196 10.47 6.39 1.69
C TYR A 196 10.24 7.63 2.55
N ASP A 197 11.09 7.87 3.54
CA ASP A 197 11.00 9.10 4.33
C ASP A 197 11.28 10.35 3.49
N SER A 198 12.32 10.32 2.64
CA SER A 198 12.60 11.43 1.72
C SER A 198 11.56 11.54 0.61
N HIS A 199 11.09 10.42 0.06
CA HIS A 199 10.03 10.41 -0.96
C HIS A 199 8.76 11.11 -0.45
N VAL A 200 8.32 10.82 0.78
CA VAL A 200 7.17 11.49 1.38
C VAL A 200 7.39 13.00 1.48
N LYS A 201 8.54 13.44 2.01
CA LYS A 201 8.90 14.87 2.10
C LYS A 201 8.87 15.56 0.74
N ASP A 202 9.44 14.91 -0.28
CA ASP A 202 9.48 15.42 -1.64
C ASP A 202 8.09 15.58 -2.25
N MET A 203 7.16 14.65 -1.97
CA MET A 203 5.77 14.76 -2.44
C MET A 203 5.04 15.95 -1.81
N TYR A 204 5.21 16.18 -0.51
CA TYR A 204 4.65 17.36 0.15
C TYR A 204 5.24 18.67 -0.40
N ALA A 205 6.57 18.73 -0.59
CA ALA A 205 7.24 19.91 -1.15
C ALA A 205 6.80 20.21 -2.59
N LYS A 206 6.55 19.19 -3.42
CA LYS A 206 6.01 19.37 -4.78
C LYS A 206 4.61 19.96 -4.78
N MET A 207 3.74 19.51 -3.87
CA MET A 207 2.37 20.05 -3.75
C MET A 207 2.38 21.55 -3.42
N GLU A 208 3.24 21.98 -2.50
CA GLU A 208 3.34 23.39 -2.08
C GLU A 208 3.79 24.30 -3.23
N LYS A 209 4.81 23.87 -3.99
CA LYS A 209 5.28 24.61 -5.18
C LYS A 209 4.20 24.74 -6.27
N HIS A 210 3.36 23.72 -6.43
CA HIS A 210 2.24 23.79 -7.38
C HIS A 210 1.12 24.72 -6.90
N ALA A 211 0.86 24.78 -5.58
CA ALA A 211 -0.12 25.71 -5.02
C ALA A 211 0.31 27.18 -5.16
N ASP A 212 1.60 27.47 -4.97
CA ASP A 212 2.15 28.83 -5.12
C ASP A 212 2.13 29.31 -6.59
N HIS A 213 2.35 28.40 -7.54
CA HIS A 213 2.31 28.73 -8.98
C HIS A 213 0.88 28.98 -9.49
N ASP A 214 -0.13 28.33 -8.91
CA ASP A 214 -1.55 28.56 -9.26
C ASP A 214 -2.10 29.85 -8.64
N GLN A 215 -1.61 30.23 -7.45
CA GLN A 215 -1.97 31.52 -6.81
C GLN A 215 -1.30 32.73 -7.48
N GLY A 216 -0.11 32.55 -8.10
CA GLY A 216 0.57 33.59 -8.86
C GLY A 216 -0.06 33.90 -10.23
N ALA A 217 -0.85 32.99 -10.80
CA ALA A 217 -1.53 33.18 -12.08
C ALA A 217 -2.90 33.87 -11.98
N GLY A 218 -3.44 34.05 -10.76
CA GLY A 218 -4.75 34.64 -10.51
C GLY A 218 -4.75 36.18 -10.35
N ALA A 219 -3.59 36.83 -10.40
CA ALA A 219 -3.45 38.26 -10.08
C ALA A 219 -3.33 39.20 -11.29
N ASP A 220 -3.38 38.69 -12.54
CA ASP A 220 -3.24 39.53 -13.73
C ASP A 220 -4.22 39.12 -14.82
N GLY A 221 -5.21 39.98 -15.11
CA GLY A 221 -6.09 39.79 -16.27
C GLY A 221 -7.50 40.35 -16.17
N SER A 222 -7.66 41.66 -16.01
CA SER A 222 -8.88 42.34 -16.47
C SER A 222 -8.87 42.48 -18.00
N THR A 223 -10.02 42.22 -18.62
CA THR A 223 -10.51 42.67 -19.95
C THR A 223 -10.16 41.82 -21.19
N SER A 224 -11.11 40.98 -21.66
CA SER A 224 -12.02 41.27 -22.79
C SER A 224 -12.59 39.98 -23.40
N ARG A 225 -13.90 40.00 -23.68
CA ARG A 225 -14.63 38.98 -24.46
C ARG A 225 -14.19 39.02 -25.92
N GLN A 226 -14.07 37.85 -26.56
CA GLN A 226 -14.76 37.54 -27.82
C GLN A 226 -14.74 36.03 -28.12
N ASP A 227 -15.83 35.58 -28.75
CA ASP A 227 -16.22 34.21 -29.09
C ASP A 227 -15.25 33.46 -30.03
N ALA A 228 -15.20 32.13 -29.89
CA ALA A 228 -15.55 31.16 -30.96
C ALA A 228 -15.08 29.74 -30.62
N GLY A 229 -15.91 28.74 -30.91
CA GLY A 229 -15.44 27.39 -31.26
C GLY A 229 -15.78 26.27 -30.28
N THR A 230 -17.02 25.80 -30.34
CA THR A 230 -17.39 24.43 -29.94
C THR A 230 -16.69 23.42 -30.84
N VAL A 231 -15.94 22.45 -30.29
CA VAL A 231 -15.76 21.11 -30.90
C VAL A 231 -15.59 20.06 -29.80
N SER A 232 -16.46 19.05 -29.85
CA SER A 232 -16.37 17.76 -29.16
C SER A 232 -15.36 16.84 -29.86
N ALA A 233 -14.59 16.03 -29.11
CA ALA A 233 -14.45 14.59 -29.39
C ALA A 233 -13.48 13.87 -28.42
N PHE A 234 -13.93 12.66 -28.02
CA PHE A 234 -13.29 11.54 -27.32
C PHE A 234 -13.05 11.66 -25.81
#